data_AF-A0A6C0B7S3-F1
#
_entry.id   AF-A0A6C0B7S3-F1
#
_cell.length_a   1.000
_cell.length_b   1.000
_cell.length_c   1.000
_cell.angle_alpha   90.00
_cell.angle_beta   90.00
_cell.angle_gamma   90.00
#
_symmetry.space_group_name_H-M   'P 1'
#
loop_
_entity.id
_entity.type
_entity.pdbx_description
1 polymer ?
#
loop_
_entity_poly.entity_id
_entity_poly.type
_entity_poly.pdbx_seq_one_letter_code
_entity_poly.pdbx_strand_id
1 'polypeptide(L)'
;MKPIWLFILILFVSGFYVTLNYSSESVLEGFKPRCPNILIQNGNELLLKNTNLADIPGVNPIRFHNLDEYTEFVSWQRSQGIKCPILYLQKSYSTQNVPEYHVKPMPKKLVDATRNDPPYNTNSMPGVDPDNQDIGRYTELDKYGEVEQSEPLSKNPMDPNWGGNAYTNEAVKKGIYKGNEVLVSR
;
A
#
# COMPACT_ATOMS: atom_id res chain seq x y z
N MET A 1 -54.88 -13.07 20.11
CA MET A 1 -53.88 -12.02 19.81
C MET A 1 -52.79 -11.84 20.88
N LYS A 2 -52.99 -12.23 22.15
CA LYS A 2 -51.98 -12.07 23.22
C LYS A 2 -50.82 -13.09 23.27
N PRO A 3 -50.93 -14.36 22.79
CA PRO A 3 -49.83 -15.33 22.96
C PRO A 3 -48.69 -15.16 21.94
N ILE A 4 -48.95 -14.50 20.81
CA ILE A 4 -47.95 -14.28 19.75
C ILE A 4 -46.85 -13.30 20.20
N TRP A 5 -47.22 -12.26 20.96
CA TRP A 5 -46.26 -11.28 21.48
C TRP A 5 -45.29 -11.89 22.50
N LEU A 6 -45.74 -12.86 23.29
CA LEU A 6 -44.88 -13.58 24.24
C LEU A 6 -43.82 -14.42 23.52
N PHE A 7 -44.19 -15.07 22.40
CA PHE A 7 -43.24 -15.83 21.58
C PHE A 7 -42.19 -14.94 20.93
N ILE A 8 -42.59 -13.76 20.42
CA ILE A 8 -41.65 -12.79 19.83
C ILE A 8 -40.67 -12.26 20.88
N LEU A 9 -41.17 -11.97 22.09
CA LEU A 9 -40.33 -11.51 23.20
C LEU A 9 -39.29 -12.56 23.61
N ILE A 10 -39.69 -13.84 23.68
CA ILE A 10 -38.79 -14.94 24.04
C ILE A 10 -37.70 -15.13 22.98
N LEU A 11 -38.05 -15.11 21.68
CA LEU A 11 -37.08 -15.20 20.59
C LEU A 11 -36.10 -14.01 20.58
N PHE A 12 -36.60 -12.81 20.87
CA PHE A 12 -35.77 -11.62 20.96
C PHE A 12 -34.79 -11.70 22.14
N VAL A 13 -35.24 -12.11 23.32
CA VAL A 13 -34.39 -12.26 24.50
C VAL A 13 -33.38 -13.39 24.32
N SER A 14 -33.75 -14.52 23.71
CA SER A 14 -32.80 -15.59 23.41
C SER A 14 -31.74 -15.16 22.39
N GLY A 15 -32.15 -14.44 21.34
CA GLY A 15 -31.23 -13.88 20.35
C GLY A 15 -30.27 -12.88 20.98
N PHE A 16 -30.79 -11.97 21.81
CA PHE A 16 -29.99 -10.98 22.53
C PHE A 16 -28.99 -11.63 23.49
N TYR A 17 -29.42 -12.65 24.23
CA TYR A 17 -28.55 -13.43 25.11
C TYR A 17 -27.40 -14.10 24.35
N VAL A 18 -27.66 -14.69 23.18
CA VAL A 18 -26.61 -15.27 22.34
C VAL A 18 -25.64 -14.19 21.85
N THR A 19 -26.13 -13.03 21.40
CA THR A 19 -25.26 -11.95 20.92
C THR A 19 -24.36 -11.35 22.02
N LEU A 20 -24.81 -11.35 23.28
CA LEU A 20 -24.02 -10.84 24.40
C LEU A 20 -22.95 -11.83 24.89
N ASN A 21 -23.16 -13.13 24.71
CA ASN A 21 -22.23 -14.18 25.15
C ASN A 21 -21.29 -14.66 24.04
N TYR A 22 -21.49 -14.22 22.80
CA TYR A 22 -20.57 -14.54 21.71
C TYR A 22 -19.36 -13.60 21.75
N SER A 23 -18.24 -14.09 22.28
CA SER A 23 -16.96 -13.38 22.25
C SER A 23 -16.31 -13.50 20.87
N SER A 24 -15.85 -12.37 20.33
CA SER A 24 -15.08 -12.29 19.08
C SER A 24 -13.70 -12.97 19.17
N GLU A 25 -13.27 -13.43 20.34
CA GLU A 25 -12.04 -14.22 20.52
C GLU A 25 -12.08 -15.57 19.81
N SER A 26 -13.27 -16.10 19.50
CA SER A 26 -13.43 -17.39 18.81
C SER A 26 -13.33 -17.29 17.28
N VAL A 27 -13.09 -16.10 16.75
CA VAL A 27 -12.71 -15.94 15.34
C VAL A 27 -11.30 -16.49 15.20
N LEU A 28 -11.21 -17.77 14.81
CA LEU A 28 -9.96 -18.37 14.37
C LEU A 28 -9.54 -17.63 13.10
N GLU A 29 -8.75 -16.58 13.25
CA GLU A 29 -8.09 -15.97 12.11
C GLU A 29 -7.30 -17.09 11.40
N GLY A 30 -7.38 -17.15 10.07
CA GLY A 30 -6.70 -18.18 9.27
C GLY A 30 -5.17 -18.09 9.31
N PHE A 31 -4.59 -17.39 10.29
CA PHE A 31 -3.17 -17.10 10.41
C PHE A 31 -2.53 -18.00 11.47
N LYS A 32 -1.36 -18.56 11.13
CA LYS A 32 -0.61 -19.43 12.04
C LYS A 32 0.01 -18.59 13.17
N PRO A 33 0.05 -19.09 14.42
CA PRO A 33 0.54 -18.33 15.59
C PRO A 33 2.04 -18.01 15.58
N ARG A 34 2.83 -18.67 14.72
CA ARG A 34 4.28 -18.42 14.55
C ARG A 34 4.57 -17.73 13.22
N CYS A 35 3.99 -16.55 13.04
CA CYS A 35 4.21 -15.71 11.86
C CYS A 35 5.09 -14.50 12.19
N PRO A 36 6.11 -14.18 11.38
CA PRO A 36 6.74 -12.87 11.40
C PRO A 36 5.72 -11.80 11.02
N ASN A 37 5.83 -10.61 11.61
CA ASN A 37 4.86 -9.54 11.44
C ASN A 37 5.47 -8.24 10.92
N ILE A 38 6.79 -8.06 10.98
CA ILE A 38 7.47 -6.86 10.49
C ILE A 38 8.68 -7.23 9.62
N LEU A 39 8.86 -6.49 8.53
CA LEU A 39 10.03 -6.52 7.66
C LEU A 39 10.62 -5.12 7.62
N ILE A 40 11.84 -4.96 8.12
CA ILE A 40 12.52 -3.67 8.18
C ILE A 40 13.63 -3.64 7.13
N GLN A 41 13.61 -2.64 6.25
CA GLN A 41 14.72 -2.32 5.36
C GLN A 41 15.71 -1.39 6.07
N ASN A 42 16.92 -1.88 6.32
CA ASN A 42 18.02 -1.12 6.92
C ASN A 42 19.15 -0.98 5.89
N GLY A 43 19.07 0.07 5.06
CA GLY A 43 19.98 0.24 3.92
C GLY A 43 19.79 -0.89 2.90
N ASN A 44 20.82 -1.72 2.73
CA ASN A 44 20.81 -2.85 1.78
C ASN A 44 20.36 -4.17 2.40
N GLU A 45 20.27 -4.27 3.74
CA GLU A 45 19.80 -5.49 4.41
C GLU A 45 18.30 -5.40 4.74
N LEU A 46 17.64 -6.57 4.70
CA LEU A 46 16.24 -6.74 5.12
C LEU A 46 16.20 -7.58 6.39
N LEU A 47 15.43 -7.13 7.38
CA LEU A 47 15.29 -7.74 8.70
C LEU A 47 13.86 -8.20 8.90
N LEU A 48 13.62 -9.51 8.87
CA LEU A 48 12.32 -10.10 9.15
C LEU A 48 12.23 -10.47 10.62
N LYS A 49 11.33 -9.80 11.34
CA LYS A 49 11.16 -9.94 12.78
C LYS A 49 9.74 -10.35 13.14
N ASN A 50 9.63 -11.12 14.21
CA ASN A 50 8.40 -11.31 14.94
C ASN A 50 8.47 -10.50 16.25
N THR A 51 7.65 -9.46 16.40
CA THR A 51 7.66 -8.61 17.62
C THR A 51 7.14 -9.34 18.85
N ASN A 52 6.40 -10.45 18.69
CA ASN A 52 5.88 -11.24 19.79
C ASN A 52 6.92 -12.22 20.36
N LEU A 53 8.08 -12.34 19.72
CA LEU A 53 9.19 -13.18 20.15
C LEU A 53 10.38 -12.31 20.56
N ALA A 54 11.18 -12.80 21.50
CA ALA A 54 12.40 -12.13 21.93
C ALA A 54 13.42 -12.05 20.78
N ASP A 55 14.27 -11.02 20.84
CA ASP A 55 15.39 -10.87 19.92
C ASP A 55 16.53 -11.80 20.35
N ILE A 56 16.80 -12.82 19.53
CA ILE A 56 17.84 -13.83 19.78
C ILE A 56 18.69 -13.91 18.51
N PRO A 57 20.02 -13.73 18.61
CA PRO A 57 20.90 -13.77 17.45
C PRO A 57 20.80 -15.12 16.75
N GLY A 58 20.61 -15.10 15.43
CA GLY A 58 20.49 -16.30 14.60
C GLY A 58 19.09 -16.92 14.54
N VAL A 59 18.10 -16.40 15.29
CA VAL A 59 16.71 -16.90 15.25
C VAL A 59 15.72 -15.78 14.89
N ASN A 60 15.78 -14.65 15.58
CA ASN A 60 14.89 -13.51 15.39
C ASN A 60 15.64 -12.21 15.75
N PRO A 61 15.86 -11.26 14.82
CA PRO A 61 15.39 -11.22 13.43
C PRO A 61 16.20 -12.08 12.47
N ILE A 62 15.54 -12.57 11.41
CA ILE A 62 16.20 -13.18 10.26
C ILE A 62 16.70 -12.05 9.35
N ARG A 63 17.94 -12.14 8.88
CA ARG A 63 18.57 -11.13 8.03
C ARG A 63 18.67 -11.65 6.61
N PHE A 64 18.43 -10.78 5.63
CA PHE A 64 18.63 -11.04 4.21
C PHE A 64 19.50 -9.94 3.62
N HIS A 65 20.41 -10.29 2.73
CA HIS A 65 21.34 -9.35 2.11
C HIS A 65 20.77 -8.63 0.88
N ASN A 66 19.69 -9.16 0.33
CA ASN A 66 19.02 -8.63 -0.85
C ASN A 66 17.52 -9.00 -0.86
N LEU A 67 16.78 -8.44 -1.81
CA LEU A 67 15.35 -8.71 -1.96
C LEU A 67 15.07 -10.12 -2.46
N ASP A 68 15.94 -10.68 -3.29
CA ASP A 68 15.76 -11.99 -3.92
C ASP A 68 15.75 -13.13 -2.87
N GLU A 69 16.70 -13.11 -1.94
CA GLU A 69 16.82 -14.05 -0.82
C GLU A 69 15.56 -14.02 0.06
N TYR A 70 15.03 -12.83 0.33
CA TYR A 70 13.76 -12.67 1.02
C TYR A 70 12.60 -13.26 0.21
N THR A 71 12.55 -13.02 -1.11
CA THR A 71 11.47 -13.56 -1.94
C THR A 71 11.49 -15.09 -2.01
N GLU A 72 12.68 -15.69 -2.08
CA GLU A 72 12.85 -17.13 -2.07
C GLU A 72 12.37 -17.72 -0.75
N PHE A 73 12.77 -17.13 0.38
CA PHE A 73 12.31 -17.53 1.71
C PHE A 73 10.78 -17.47 1.84
N VAL A 74 10.15 -16.37 1.39
CA VAL A 74 8.70 -16.22 1.42
C VAL A 74 8.01 -17.22 0.49
N SER A 75 8.60 -17.51 -0.67
CA SER A 75 8.07 -18.50 -1.61
C SER A 75 8.07 -19.91 -0.98
N TRP A 76 9.15 -20.26 -0.27
CA TRP A 76 9.25 -21.50 0.48
C TRP A 76 8.20 -21.55 1.60
N GLN A 77 8.03 -20.49 2.40
CA GLN A 77 6.99 -20.43 3.43
C GLN A 77 5.59 -20.66 2.85
N ARG A 78 5.28 -20.02 1.72
CA ARG A 78 4.00 -20.15 1.02
C ARG A 78 3.78 -21.56 0.49
N SER A 79 4.83 -22.24 0.02
CA SER A 79 4.77 -23.65 -0.41
C SER A 79 4.36 -24.59 0.75
N GLN A 80 4.72 -24.23 1.98
CA GLN A 80 4.35 -24.94 3.22
C GLN A 80 2.99 -24.47 3.79
N GLY A 81 2.22 -23.69 3.02
CA GLY A 81 0.95 -23.12 3.46
C GLY A 81 1.09 -22.14 4.62
N ILE A 82 2.25 -21.52 4.80
CA ILE A 82 2.46 -20.45 5.79
C ILE A 82 2.31 -19.12 5.04
N LYS A 83 1.19 -18.42 5.27
CA LYS A 83 0.92 -17.08 4.73
C LYS A 83 0.82 -16.10 5.90
N CYS A 84 1.80 -15.22 6.03
CA CYS A 84 1.86 -14.24 7.12
C CYS A 84 1.64 -12.82 6.58
N PRO A 85 0.80 -12.01 7.23
CA PRO A 85 0.71 -10.58 6.95
C PRO A 85 1.95 -9.87 7.51
N ILE A 86 2.85 -9.45 6.63
CA ILE A 86 4.11 -8.79 7.01
C ILE A 86 3.97 -7.29 6.70
N LEU A 87 4.21 -6.44 7.71
CA LEU A 87 4.28 -5.00 7.54
C LEU A 87 5.70 -4.59 7.10
N TYR A 88 5.80 -3.90 5.97
CA TYR A 88 7.08 -3.38 5.46
C TYR A 88 7.38 -1.98 6.01
N LEU A 89 8.57 -1.83 6.60
CA LEU A 89 9.08 -0.58 7.16
C LEU A 89 10.41 -0.22 6.53
N GLN A 90 10.58 1.02 6.11
CA GLN A 90 11.85 1.56 5.67
C GLN A 90 12.47 2.37 6.80
N LYS A 91 13.71 2.06 7.16
CA LYS A 91 14.47 2.83 8.15
C LYS A 91 15.18 3.99 7.47
N SER A 92 14.94 5.19 7.96
CA SER A 92 15.62 6.44 7.57
C SER A 92 16.29 7.06 8.80
N TYR A 93 17.07 8.12 8.60
CA TYR A 93 17.65 8.90 9.68
C TYR A 93 17.20 10.34 9.55
N SER A 94 16.77 10.94 10.66
CA SER A 94 16.44 12.36 10.72
C SER A 94 17.70 13.22 10.63
N THR A 95 17.55 14.52 10.43
CA THR A 95 18.65 15.50 10.45
C THR A 95 19.42 15.52 11.78
N GLN A 96 18.84 14.95 12.83
CA GLN A 96 19.43 14.81 14.17
C GLN A 96 20.02 13.41 14.41
N ASN A 97 20.18 12.60 13.36
CA ASN A 97 20.70 11.22 13.44
C ASN A 97 19.85 10.28 14.33
N VAL A 98 18.54 10.52 14.38
CA VAL A 98 17.58 9.63 15.06
C VAL A 98 17.00 8.67 14.02
N PRO A 99 16.95 7.34 14.28
CA PRO A 99 16.36 6.39 13.34
C PRO A 99 14.84 6.56 13.31
N GLU A 100 14.29 6.82 12.13
CA GLU A 100 12.86 6.89 11.87
C GLU A 100 12.43 5.68 11.03
N TYR A 101 11.21 5.20 11.25
CA TYR A 101 10.64 4.06 10.53
C TYR A 101 9.40 4.53 9.78
N HIS A 102 9.47 4.50 8.46
CA HIS A 102 8.36 4.90 7.61
C HIS A 102 7.70 3.66 7.01
N VAL A 103 6.37 3.61 7.09
CA VAL A 103 5.59 2.65 6.32
C VAL A 103 5.66 3.08 4.87
N LYS A 104 6.31 2.28 4.02
CA LYS A 104 6.27 2.49 2.57
C LYS A 104 5.13 1.67 1.99
N PRO A 105 4.03 2.31 1.55
CA PRO A 105 2.95 1.57 0.92
C PRO A 105 3.48 0.95 -0.39
N MET A 106 3.14 -0.31 -0.63
CA MET A 106 3.38 -0.91 -1.94
C MET A 106 2.43 -0.27 -2.96
N PRO A 107 2.93 0.20 -4.12
CA PRO A 107 2.08 0.80 -5.13
C PRO A 107 1.05 -0.23 -5.59
N LYS A 108 -0.22 0.15 -5.51
CA LYS A 108 -1.30 -0.62 -6.10
C LYS A 108 -1.46 -0.23 -7.57
N LYS A 109 -1.73 -1.23 -8.39
CA LYS A 109 -2.10 -1.00 -9.78
C LYS A 109 -3.39 -0.18 -9.82
N LEU A 110 -3.36 0.94 -10.54
CA LEU A 110 -4.52 1.79 -10.72
C LEU A 110 -5.62 1.03 -11.46
N VAL A 111 -6.84 1.06 -10.95
CA VAL A 111 -8.00 0.43 -11.59
C VAL A 111 -8.64 1.46 -12.51
N ASP A 112 -8.73 1.13 -13.79
CA ASP A 112 -9.31 2.04 -14.79
C ASP A 112 -10.22 1.26 -15.74
N ALA A 113 -11.53 1.54 -15.65
CA ALA A 113 -12.54 0.90 -16.48
C ALA A 113 -12.38 1.25 -17.97
N THR A 114 -11.80 2.40 -18.31
CA THR A 114 -11.63 2.83 -19.71
C THR A 114 -10.67 1.92 -20.49
N ARG A 115 -9.79 1.18 -19.79
CA ARG A 115 -8.78 0.30 -20.37
C ARG A 115 -9.20 -1.18 -20.44
N ASN A 116 -10.43 -1.51 -20.04
CA ASN A 116 -10.92 -2.89 -20.00
C ASN A 116 -11.40 -3.43 -21.37
N ASP A 117 -11.47 -2.60 -22.41
CA ASP A 117 -11.96 -2.98 -23.75
C ASP A 117 -10.97 -2.64 -24.88
N PRO A 118 -9.97 -3.52 -25.14
CA PRO A 118 -9.06 -3.35 -26.28
C PRO A 118 -9.82 -3.43 -27.62
N PRO A 119 -9.45 -2.67 -28.67
CA PRO A 119 -8.16 -1.96 -28.85
C PRO A 119 -8.20 -0.46 -28.47
N TYR A 120 -9.29 0.03 -27.89
CA TYR A 120 -9.45 1.46 -27.60
C TYR A 120 -8.67 1.88 -26.34
N ASN A 121 -8.49 3.20 -26.16
CA ASN A 121 -7.89 3.79 -24.96
C ASN A 121 -6.47 3.29 -24.63
N THR A 122 -5.72 2.91 -25.65
CA THR A 122 -4.29 2.59 -25.54
C THR A 122 -3.47 3.87 -25.44
N ASN A 123 -2.56 3.96 -24.45
CA ASN A 123 -1.72 5.14 -24.17
C ASN A 123 -2.49 6.45 -23.85
N SER A 124 -3.75 6.36 -23.43
CA SER A 124 -4.48 7.52 -22.89
C SER A 124 -4.12 7.78 -21.42
N MET A 125 -4.33 9.00 -20.95
CA MET A 125 -4.32 9.32 -19.51
C MET A 125 -5.34 8.44 -18.78
N PRO A 126 -5.09 8.02 -17.51
CA PRO A 126 -6.10 7.34 -16.73
C PRO A 126 -7.39 8.15 -16.62
N GLY A 127 -8.53 7.45 -16.63
CA GLY A 127 -9.83 8.08 -16.41
C GLY A 127 -9.94 8.71 -15.02
N VAL A 128 -10.68 9.80 -14.90
CA VAL A 128 -11.04 10.38 -13.60
C VAL A 128 -12.03 9.43 -12.92
N ASP A 129 -11.71 8.98 -11.71
CA ASP A 129 -12.58 8.13 -10.90
C ASP A 129 -13.60 9.00 -10.13
N PRO A 130 -14.90 8.98 -10.49
CA PRO A 130 -15.91 9.73 -9.75
C PRO A 130 -16.22 9.14 -8.36
N ASP A 131 -15.95 7.85 -8.15
CA ASP A 131 -16.25 7.13 -6.91
C ASP A 131 -15.08 7.20 -5.91
N ASN A 132 -13.93 7.73 -6.32
CA ASN A 132 -12.78 8.00 -5.45
C ASN A 132 -12.26 6.74 -4.70
N GLN A 133 -12.26 5.59 -5.37
CA GLN A 133 -11.93 4.27 -4.81
C GLN A 133 -10.47 4.16 -4.33
N ASP A 134 -9.59 5.01 -4.87
CA ASP A 134 -8.17 5.04 -4.55
C ASP A 134 -7.75 6.21 -3.62
N ILE A 135 -8.71 6.95 -3.03
CA ILE A 135 -8.37 7.94 -2.00
C ILE A 135 -7.67 7.25 -0.82
N GLY A 136 -6.50 7.79 -0.45
CA GLY A 136 -5.67 7.29 0.65
C GLY A 136 -4.93 5.99 0.32
N ARG A 137 -4.99 5.52 -0.93
CA ARG A 137 -4.18 4.41 -1.43
C ARG A 137 -3.04 4.97 -2.26
N TYR A 138 -1.86 4.40 -2.08
CA TYR A 138 -0.71 4.72 -2.92
C TYR A 138 -0.78 3.92 -4.22
N THR A 139 -0.92 4.63 -5.34
CA THR A 139 -1.05 4.05 -6.67
C THR A 139 0.27 4.14 -7.43
N GLU A 140 0.39 3.40 -8.52
CA GLU A 140 1.52 3.56 -9.45
C GLU A 140 1.63 4.98 -10.02
N LEU A 141 0.52 5.72 -10.14
CA LEU A 141 0.51 7.10 -10.62
C LEU A 141 1.19 8.04 -9.62
N ASP A 142 0.93 7.87 -8.32
CA ASP A 142 1.54 8.66 -7.25
C ASP A 142 3.06 8.51 -7.22
N LYS A 143 3.56 7.30 -7.52
CA LYS A 143 5.00 7.04 -7.63
C LYS A 143 5.68 7.93 -8.67
N TYR A 144 5.05 8.18 -9.81
CA TYR A 144 5.63 9.06 -10.83
C TYR A 144 5.66 10.51 -10.36
N GLY A 145 4.60 10.97 -9.67
CA GLY A 145 4.56 12.31 -9.08
C GLY A 145 5.65 12.51 -8.01
N GLU A 146 5.85 11.51 -7.13
CA GLU A 146 6.93 11.55 -6.13
C GLU A 146 8.32 11.62 -6.76
N VAL A 147 8.54 10.89 -7.86
CA VAL A 147 9.82 10.95 -8.59
C VAL A 147 10.05 12.36 -9.14
N GLU A 148 9.05 12.98 -9.74
CA GLU A 148 9.16 14.36 -10.24
C GLU A 148 9.41 15.37 -9.11
N GLN A 149 8.72 15.22 -7.98
CA GLN A 149 8.93 16.07 -6.80
C GLN A 149 10.31 15.88 -6.16
N SER A 150 10.92 14.69 -6.32
CA SER A 150 12.28 14.44 -5.81
C SER A 150 13.37 15.13 -6.63
N GLU A 151 13.07 15.57 -7.86
CA GLU A 151 14.01 16.35 -8.66
C GLU A 151 14.21 17.75 -8.06
N PRO A 152 15.36 18.42 -8.28
CA PRO A 152 15.57 19.79 -7.79
C PRO A 152 14.56 20.81 -8.36
N LEU A 153 14.12 20.61 -9.60
CA LEU A 153 13.17 21.46 -10.32
C LEU A 153 12.12 20.60 -10.99
N SER A 154 10.88 20.69 -10.53
CA SER A 154 9.75 19.97 -11.12
C SER A 154 9.21 20.69 -12.35
N LYS A 155 8.68 19.93 -13.31
CA LYS A 155 7.95 20.44 -14.49
C LYS A 155 6.47 20.66 -14.19
N ASN A 156 5.97 20.08 -13.10
CA ASN A 156 4.58 20.14 -12.70
C ASN A 156 4.30 21.46 -11.94
N PRO A 157 3.37 22.30 -12.42
CA PRO A 157 3.02 23.57 -11.77
C PRO A 157 2.39 23.43 -10.38
N MET A 158 1.95 22.23 -10.02
CA MET A 158 1.35 21.95 -8.70
C MET A 158 2.39 21.57 -7.65
N ASP A 159 3.65 21.35 -8.03
CA ASP A 159 4.69 20.94 -7.09
C ASP A 159 5.34 22.14 -6.38
N PRO A 160 5.75 22.00 -5.11
CA PRO A 160 6.39 23.08 -4.36
C PRO A 160 7.71 23.58 -4.97
N ASN A 161 8.41 22.71 -5.71
CA ASN A 161 9.67 22.97 -6.40
C ASN A 161 9.48 23.18 -7.91
N TRP A 162 8.32 23.66 -8.35
CA TRP A 162 8.07 23.92 -9.77
C TRP A 162 9.09 24.90 -10.35
N GLY A 163 9.75 24.51 -11.44
CA GLY A 163 10.75 25.32 -12.14
C GLY A 163 10.19 26.47 -12.98
N GLY A 164 8.88 26.69 -12.94
CA GLY A 164 8.22 27.80 -13.63
C GLY A 164 7.96 27.56 -15.11
N ASN A 165 7.43 28.59 -15.77
CA ASN A 165 6.98 28.52 -17.16
C ASN A 165 8.13 28.26 -18.15
N ALA A 166 9.29 28.89 -17.96
CA ALA A 166 10.43 28.75 -18.85
C ALA A 166 10.99 27.33 -18.85
N TYR A 167 11.12 26.72 -17.67
CA TYR A 167 11.55 25.33 -17.50
C TYR A 167 10.56 24.35 -18.13
N THR A 168 9.26 24.57 -17.90
CA THR A 168 8.19 23.75 -18.50
C THR A 168 8.21 23.87 -20.03
N ASN A 169 8.39 25.07 -20.57
CA ASN A 169 8.51 25.30 -22.02
C ASN A 169 9.77 24.64 -22.62
N GLU A 170 10.88 24.62 -21.88
CA GLU A 170 12.08 23.89 -22.30
C GLU A 170 11.85 22.38 -22.32
N ALA A 171 11.12 21.84 -21.34
CA ALA A 171 10.73 20.43 -21.31
C ALA A 171 9.85 20.05 -22.51
N VAL A 172 8.92 20.93 -22.91
CA VAL A 172 8.13 20.77 -24.14
C VAL A 172 9.04 20.75 -25.38
N LYS A 173 9.99 21.70 -25.49
CA LYS A 173 10.95 21.75 -26.61
C LYS A 173 11.87 20.53 -26.66
N LYS A 174 12.24 19.96 -25.52
CA LYS A 174 13.00 18.71 -25.40
C LYS A 174 12.20 17.49 -25.86
N GLY A 175 10.90 17.63 -26.13
CA GLY A 175 10.04 16.55 -26.62
C GLY A 175 9.55 15.62 -25.51
N ILE A 176 9.65 16.01 -24.24
CA ILE A 176 9.15 15.19 -23.11
C ILE A 176 7.65 14.95 -23.24
N TYR A 177 6.92 15.94 -23.75
CA TYR A 177 5.46 15.90 -23.93
C TYR A 177 5.02 15.60 -25.36
N LYS A 178 5.90 15.04 -26.20
CA LYS A 178 5.62 14.81 -27.62
C LYS A 178 4.33 13.98 -27.82
N GLY A 179 3.37 14.53 -28.57
CA GLY A 179 2.05 13.95 -28.80
C GLY A 179 0.97 14.41 -27.81
N ASN A 180 1.35 15.15 -26.76
CA ASN A 180 0.45 15.74 -25.77
C ASN A 180 0.58 17.27 -25.70
N GLU A 181 1.31 17.91 -26.63
CA GLU A 181 1.41 19.36 -26.72
C GLU A 181 0.07 20.02 -27.11
N VAL A 182 -0.31 21.07 -26.37
CA VAL A 182 -1.46 21.92 -26.71
C VAL A 182 -0.95 23.21 -27.33
N LEU A 183 -1.29 23.45 -28.60
CA LEU A 183 -0.99 24.70 -29.28
C LEU A 183 -2.01 25.75 -28.83
N VAL A 184 -1.57 26.69 -27.98
CA VAL A 184 -2.39 27.84 -27.61
C VAL A 184 -2.22 28.92 -28.68
N SER A 185 -3.22 29.10 -29.54
CA SER A 185 -3.29 30.29 -30.39
C SER A 185 -3.62 31.50 -29.51
N ARG A 186 -2.79 32.55 -29.58
CA ARG A 186 -3.18 33.88 -29.11
C ARG A 186 -4.02 34.60 -30.16
#